data_AF-A0A7W1JDT6-F1
#
_entry.id   AF-A0A7W1JDT6-F1
#
_cell.length_a   1.000
_cell.length_b   1.000
_cell.length_c   1.000
_cell.angle_alpha   90.00
_cell.angle_beta   90.00
_cell.angle_gamma   90.00
#
_symmetry.space_group_name_H-M   'P 1'
#
loop_
_entity.id
_entity.type
_entity.pdbx_description
1 polymer ?
#
loop_
_entity_poly.entity_id
_entity_poly.type
_entity_poly.pdbx_seq_one_letter_code
_entity_poly.pdbx_strand_id
1 'polypeptide(L)'
;MPTFELTLEGFEFPESLEEPRSTFRFLVDIRYIDMDRKYATAHAVLPGLDTHWECEKKHKDKPNFVRPDDLSAKFDMDKIDVWDRLIIRLRAKDIDSLQVKVIDIEKGGGLLDKVKEYASPLIQSFIGTVKPSIGRVTEAVPTFAQDVLGDAISDVESLALAKLAGMKGEDFLLFKRGKRRGDMPPTGGAFSIEGRGHSGQYRVGLNLRIEEE
;
A
#
# COMPACT_ATOMS: atom_id res chain seq x y z
N MET A 1 11.52 -20.11 -12.65
CA MET A 1 11.79 -18.68 -12.41
C MET A 1 11.00 -18.25 -11.18
N PRO A 2 11.56 -17.41 -10.29
CA PRO A 2 10.87 -17.05 -9.07
C PRO A 2 9.72 -16.08 -9.36
N THR A 3 8.53 -16.45 -8.91
CA THR A 3 7.41 -15.52 -8.74
C THR A 3 7.33 -15.16 -7.26
N PHE A 4 7.32 -13.86 -6.97
CA PHE A 4 7.16 -13.35 -5.62
C PHE A 4 5.72 -12.90 -5.43
N GLU A 5 5.10 -13.35 -4.35
CA GLU A 5 3.77 -12.93 -3.94
C GLU A 5 3.87 -12.34 -2.54
N LEU A 6 3.43 -11.09 -2.39
CA LEU A 6 3.38 -10.39 -1.11
C LEU A 6 1.93 -10.21 -0.70
N THR A 7 1.61 -10.60 0.52
CA THR A 7 0.27 -10.51 1.09
C THR A 7 0.30 -9.84 2.46
N LEU A 8 -0.79 -9.15 2.79
CA LEU A 8 -1.03 -8.58 4.11
C LEU A 8 -1.57 -9.68 5.05
N GLU A 9 -0.83 -9.97 6.11
CA GLU A 9 -1.19 -10.94 7.14
C GLU A 9 -1.79 -10.29 8.39
N GLY A 10 -1.52 -9.00 8.61
CA GLY A 10 -2.00 -8.31 9.80
C GLY A 10 -1.65 -6.85 9.80
N PHE A 11 -2.40 -6.08 10.57
CA PHE A 11 -2.06 -4.70 10.87
C PHE A 11 -2.46 -4.36 12.29
N GLU A 12 -1.53 -3.74 13.02
CA GLU A 12 -1.76 -3.17 14.33
C GLU A 12 -1.47 -1.67 14.27
N PHE A 13 -2.42 -0.88 14.76
CA PHE A 13 -2.30 0.56 14.91
C PHE A 13 -2.16 0.90 16.41
N PRO A 14 -1.77 2.13 16.77
CA PRO A 14 -1.65 2.53 18.17
C PRO A 14 -2.96 2.35 18.94
N GLU A 15 -2.88 1.93 20.21
CA GLU A 15 -4.06 1.77 21.08
C GLU A 15 -4.92 3.04 21.16
N SER A 16 -4.26 4.20 21.23
CA SER A 16 -4.85 5.53 21.17
C SER A 16 -4.69 6.12 19.76
N LEU A 17 -5.61 5.76 18.88
CA LEU A 17 -5.74 6.38 17.57
C LEU A 17 -6.72 7.55 17.67
N GLU A 18 -6.24 8.78 17.50
CA GLU A 18 -7.08 9.98 17.57
C GLU A 18 -8.19 9.92 16.50
N GLU A 19 -9.45 10.14 16.89
CA GLU A 19 -10.58 10.27 15.96
C GLU A 19 -10.47 11.67 15.30
N PRO A 20 -9.86 11.78 14.10
CA PRO A 20 -10.45 11.16 12.91
C PRO A 20 -9.60 10.10 12.19
N ARG A 21 -8.39 9.76 12.67
CA ARG A 21 -7.37 8.93 12.00
C ARG A 21 -7.70 7.45 11.90
N SER A 22 -8.90 7.14 11.45
CA SER A 22 -9.54 5.83 11.56
C SER A 22 -9.83 5.19 10.21
N THR A 23 -9.45 5.88 9.13
CA THR A 23 -9.79 5.49 7.77
C THR A 23 -8.50 5.24 7.01
N PHE A 24 -8.21 3.99 6.68
CA PHE A 24 -6.88 3.58 6.25
C PHE A 24 -6.83 3.18 4.79
N ARG A 25 -5.74 3.58 4.14
CA ARG A 25 -5.20 2.94 2.94
C ARG A 25 -3.72 2.68 3.10
N PHE A 26 -3.25 1.59 2.52
CA PHE A 26 -1.82 1.33 2.44
C PHE A 26 -1.34 1.65 1.04
N LEU A 27 -0.19 2.30 0.95
CA LEU A 27 0.59 2.40 -0.27
C LEU A 27 1.87 1.59 -0.06
N VAL A 28 2.10 0.63 -0.93
CA VAL A 28 3.22 -0.28 -0.86
C VAL A 28 4.09 -0.11 -2.09
N ASP A 29 5.36 0.22 -1.89
CA ASP A 29 6.36 0.36 -2.95
C ASP A 29 7.36 -0.81 -2.83
N ILE A 30 7.55 -1.55 -3.91
CA ILE A 30 8.47 -2.70 -3.96
C ILE A 30 9.50 -2.44 -5.03
N ARG A 31 10.75 -2.24 -4.60
CA ARG A 31 11.90 -2.17 -5.50
C ARG A 31 12.40 -3.58 -5.76
N TYR A 32 12.51 -3.93 -7.04
CA TYR A 32 12.93 -5.25 -7.48
C TYR A 32 13.94 -5.16 -8.61
N ILE A 33 14.63 -6.27 -8.85
CA ILE A 33 15.54 -6.46 -9.97
C ILE A 33 14.79 -7.26 -11.04
N ASP A 34 14.60 -6.67 -12.21
CA ASP A 34 13.91 -7.31 -13.33
C ASP A 34 14.79 -8.37 -14.02
N MET A 35 14.25 -8.93 -15.10
CA MET A 35 14.91 -9.99 -15.87
C MET A 35 16.18 -9.51 -16.59
N ASP A 36 16.22 -8.23 -16.96
CA ASP A 36 17.36 -7.58 -17.61
C ASP A 36 18.38 -7.05 -16.58
N ARG A 37 18.20 -7.41 -15.30
CA ARG A 37 19.02 -6.98 -14.16
C ARG A 37 18.97 -5.48 -13.91
N LYS A 38 17.89 -4.82 -14.32
CA LYS A 38 17.64 -3.41 -14.02
C LYS A 38 16.77 -3.30 -12.78
N TYR A 39 16.91 -2.19 -12.08
CA TYR A 39 16.00 -1.86 -10.99
C TYR A 39 14.69 -1.34 -11.57
N ALA A 40 13.59 -1.79 -10.98
CA ALA A 40 12.25 -1.28 -11.21
C ALA A 40 11.51 -1.20 -9.88
N THR A 41 10.43 -0.42 -9.88
CA THR A 41 9.57 -0.27 -8.70
C THR A 41 8.15 -0.63 -9.10
N ALA A 42 7.51 -1.46 -8.29
CA ALA A 42 6.08 -1.72 -8.39
C ALA A 42 5.36 -1.03 -7.23
N HIS A 43 4.17 -0.53 -7.51
CA HIS A 43 3.34 0.16 -6.53
C HIS A 43 2.00 -0.55 -6.38
N ALA A 44 1.50 -0.64 -5.14
CA ALA A 44 0.19 -1.19 -4.83
C ALA A 44 -0.54 -0.30 -3.82
N VAL A 45 -1.85 -0.15 -3.99
CA VAL A 45 -2.72 0.56 -3.04
C VAL A 45 -3.76 -0.41 -2.50
N LEU A 46 -3.82 -0.55 -1.18
CA LEU A 46 -4.77 -1.44 -0.52
C LEU A 46 -5.83 -0.66 0.27
N PRO A 47 -7.11 -1.12 0.25
CA PRO A 47 -7.65 -2.19 -0.61
C PRO A 47 -7.80 -1.78 -2.09
N GLY A 48 -7.68 -0.49 -2.38
CA GLY A 48 -7.81 0.08 -3.71
C GLY A 48 -7.95 1.59 -3.63
N LEU A 49 -8.09 2.24 -4.80
CA LEU A 49 -8.29 3.70 -4.88
C LEU A 49 -9.76 4.12 -4.73
N ASP A 50 -10.69 3.20 -4.93
CA ASP A 50 -12.14 3.36 -4.85
C ASP A 50 -12.71 3.03 -3.46
N THR A 51 -12.06 2.11 -2.74
CA THR A 51 -12.46 1.67 -1.39
C THR A 51 -11.39 1.98 -0.34
N HIS A 52 -11.68 1.75 0.94
CA HIS A 52 -10.80 2.02 2.08
C HIS A 52 -11.21 1.18 3.28
N TRP A 53 -10.34 1.02 4.27
CA TRP A 53 -10.70 0.38 5.53
C TRP A 53 -11.10 1.38 6.60
N GLU A 54 -12.08 1.02 7.43
CA GLU A 54 -12.62 1.84 8.51
C GLU A 54 -12.41 1.16 9.86
N CYS A 55 -12.05 1.93 10.88
CA CYS A 55 -11.77 1.46 12.24
C CYS A 55 -12.42 2.31 13.33
N GLU A 56 -13.16 3.36 12.97
CA GLU A 56 -13.88 4.19 13.91
C GLU A 56 -15.03 3.40 14.54
N LYS A 57 -15.07 3.35 15.87
CA LYS A 57 -16.03 2.52 16.63
C LYS A 57 -17.48 2.81 16.26
N LYS A 58 -17.80 4.09 15.98
CA LYS A 58 -19.14 4.53 15.60
C LYS A 58 -19.58 4.05 14.20
N HIS A 59 -18.65 3.55 13.40
CA HIS A 59 -18.87 3.05 12.05
C HIS A 59 -18.81 1.52 11.96
N LYS A 60 -18.97 0.81 13.08
CA LYS A 60 -18.94 -0.67 13.14
C LYS A 60 -19.88 -1.38 12.14
N ASP A 61 -20.97 -0.72 11.75
CA ASP A 61 -21.98 -1.27 10.84
C ASP A 61 -21.67 -0.96 9.35
N LYS A 62 -20.53 -0.33 9.05
CA LYS A 62 -20.10 -0.06 7.67
C LYS A 62 -19.49 -1.32 7.04
N PRO A 63 -19.68 -1.54 5.72
CA PRO A 63 -19.20 -2.76 5.04
C PRO A 63 -17.67 -2.90 5.03
N ASN A 64 -16.95 -1.79 5.19
CA ASN A 64 -15.50 -1.74 5.19
C ASN A 64 -14.89 -1.56 6.59
N PHE A 65 -15.68 -1.80 7.63
CA PHE A 65 -15.21 -1.80 9.01
C PHE A 65 -14.40 -3.07 9.30
N VAL A 66 -13.13 -2.90 9.66
CA VAL A 66 -12.18 -4.01 9.83
C VAL A 66 -11.67 -4.16 11.25
N ARG A 67 -12.22 -3.44 12.23
CA ARG A 67 -11.83 -3.64 13.63
C ARG A 67 -12.54 -4.86 14.23
N PRO A 68 -11.87 -5.65 15.07
CA PRO A 68 -12.52 -6.73 15.81
C PRO A 68 -13.52 -6.19 16.83
N ASP A 69 -14.45 -7.04 17.25
CA ASP A 69 -15.56 -6.67 18.13
C ASP A 69 -15.11 -6.32 19.55
N ASP A 70 -13.97 -6.85 19.98
CA ASP A 70 -13.29 -6.47 21.23
C ASP A 70 -12.68 -5.06 21.20
N LEU A 71 -12.77 -4.39 20.03
CA LEU A 71 -12.21 -3.08 19.77
C LEU A 71 -10.71 -3.01 20.06
N SER A 72 -9.98 -4.11 19.90
CA SER A 72 -8.52 -4.09 19.96
C SER A 72 -7.92 -3.27 18.80
N ALA A 73 -6.65 -2.88 18.95
CA ALA A 73 -5.96 -1.99 18.01
C ALA A 73 -5.34 -2.75 16.83
N LYS A 74 -6.08 -3.70 16.27
CA LYS A 74 -5.67 -4.55 15.16
C LYS A 74 -6.76 -4.63 14.11
N PHE A 75 -6.38 -4.96 12.88
CA PHE A 75 -7.34 -5.41 11.89
C PHE A 75 -7.81 -6.83 12.23
N ASP A 76 -9.11 -7.02 12.11
CA ASP A 76 -9.75 -8.31 12.00
C ASP A 76 -9.58 -8.77 10.55
N MET A 77 -8.57 -9.60 10.33
CA MET A 77 -8.22 -10.05 8.99
C MET A 77 -9.35 -10.87 8.36
N ASP A 78 -10.21 -11.54 9.14
CA ASP A 78 -11.33 -12.31 8.62
C ASP A 78 -12.41 -11.43 7.97
N LYS A 79 -12.46 -10.14 8.33
CA LYS A 79 -13.33 -9.12 7.70
C LYS A 79 -12.75 -8.55 6.41
N ILE A 80 -11.49 -8.83 6.07
CA ILE A 80 -10.82 -8.34 4.86
C ILE A 80 -10.88 -9.41 3.78
N ASP A 81 -11.39 -9.06 2.60
CA ASP A 81 -11.43 -9.97 1.45
C ASP A 81 -10.02 -10.40 1.02
N VAL A 82 -9.85 -11.64 0.59
CA VAL A 82 -8.52 -12.20 0.25
C VAL A 82 -7.81 -11.38 -0.83
N TRP A 83 -8.56 -10.83 -1.79
CA TRP A 83 -7.99 -9.99 -2.83
C TRP A 83 -7.57 -8.61 -2.33
N ASP A 84 -8.24 -8.08 -1.30
CA ASP A 84 -7.85 -6.84 -0.64
C ASP A 84 -6.61 -7.03 0.25
N ARG A 85 -6.26 -8.28 0.58
CA ARG A 85 -5.01 -8.64 1.28
C ARG A 85 -3.83 -8.81 0.32
N LEU A 86 -4.08 -9.11 -0.97
CA LEU A 86 -3.02 -9.30 -1.95
C LEU A 86 -2.37 -7.97 -2.27
N ILE A 87 -1.09 -7.81 -1.88
CA ILE A 87 -0.34 -6.60 -2.19
C ILE A 87 0.11 -6.64 -3.64
N ILE A 88 0.82 -7.69 -4.03
CA ILE A 88 1.28 -7.85 -5.40
C ILE A 88 1.70 -9.28 -5.68
N ARG A 89 1.59 -9.69 -6.95
CA ARG A 89 2.29 -10.84 -7.51
C ARG A 89 3.19 -10.36 -8.63
N LEU A 90 4.50 -10.59 -8.52
CA LEU A 90 5.50 -10.08 -9.45
C LEU A 90 6.47 -11.18 -9.88
N ARG A 91 6.80 -11.20 -11.18
CA ARG A 91 7.92 -11.99 -11.71
C ARG A 91 9.15 -11.10 -11.75
N ALA A 92 10.17 -11.47 -11.00
CA ALA A 92 11.42 -10.71 -10.90
C ALA A 92 12.59 -11.66 -10.66
N LYS A 93 13.80 -11.13 -10.80
CA LYS A 93 15.01 -11.86 -10.42
C LYS A 93 15.19 -11.88 -8.90
N ASP A 94 14.98 -10.74 -8.25
CA ASP A 94 15.02 -10.61 -6.79
C ASP A 94 14.24 -9.36 -6.35
N ILE A 95 13.89 -9.31 -5.07
CA ILE A 95 13.39 -8.09 -4.41
C ILE A 95 14.60 -7.39 -3.80
N ASP A 96 14.74 -6.06 -3.97
CA ASP A 96 15.76 -5.26 -3.27
C ASP A 96 15.22 -4.73 -1.94
N SER A 97 14.03 -4.14 -1.99
CA SER A 97 13.43 -3.50 -0.82
C SER A 97 11.94 -3.30 -0.96
N LEU A 98 11.31 -3.12 0.19
CA LEU A 98 9.88 -2.89 0.34
C LEU A 98 9.69 -1.68 1.25
N GLN A 99 8.74 -0.82 0.92
CA GLN A 99 8.29 0.29 1.75
C GLN A 99 6.78 0.27 1.88
N VAL A 100 6.29 0.40 3.10
CA VAL A 100 4.86 0.50 3.41
C VAL A 100 4.58 1.87 4.00
N LYS A 101 3.57 2.53 3.45
CA LYS A 101 2.99 3.78 3.92
C LYS A 101 1.56 3.51 4.35
N VAL A 102 1.20 3.91 5.56
CA VAL A 102 -0.19 3.90 6.04
C VAL A 102 -0.68 5.34 6.02
N ILE A 103 -1.78 5.56 5.31
CA ILE A 103 -2.33 6.88 5.05
C ILE A 103 -3.73 6.94 5.66
N ASP A 104 -4.00 7.99 6.43
CA ASP A 104 -5.35 8.38 6.81
C ASP A 104 -6.04 9.02 5.62
N ILE A 105 -7.31 8.71 5.39
CA ILE A 105 -8.06 9.33 4.31
C ILE A 105 -9.20 10.17 4.86
N GLU A 106 -9.38 11.34 4.25
CA GLU A 106 -10.52 12.18 4.57
C GLU A 106 -11.83 11.53 4.09
N LYS A 107 -12.83 11.52 4.98
CA LYS A 107 -14.20 11.08 4.71
C LYS A 107 -14.91 12.09 3.81
N GLY A 108 -14.69 12.01 2.49
CA GLY A 108 -15.37 12.86 1.51
C GLY A 108 -14.73 12.86 0.12
N GLY A 109 -15.56 12.81 -0.92
CA GLY A 109 -15.18 12.88 -2.34
C GLY A 109 -14.82 11.52 -2.95
N GLY A 110 -15.49 11.16 -4.05
CA GLY A 110 -15.17 9.96 -4.82
C GLY A 110 -13.80 10.08 -5.48
N LEU A 111 -13.23 8.97 -5.93
CA LEU A 111 -11.97 8.96 -6.69
C LEU A 111 -12.03 9.95 -7.88
N LEU A 112 -13.18 10.05 -8.55
CA LEU A 112 -13.42 10.99 -9.66
C LEU A 112 -13.37 12.46 -9.24
N ASP A 113 -13.83 12.80 -8.03
CA ASP A 113 -13.75 14.17 -7.51
C ASP A 113 -12.30 14.52 -7.15
N LYS A 114 -11.57 13.56 -6.56
CA LYS A 114 -10.14 13.70 -6.25
C LYS A 114 -9.30 13.84 -7.52
N VAL A 115 -9.58 13.07 -8.57
CA VAL A 115 -8.90 13.18 -9.87
C VAL A 115 -9.13 14.53 -10.54
N LYS A 116 -10.34 15.11 -10.42
CA LYS A 116 -10.64 16.45 -10.94
C LYS A 116 -9.92 17.56 -10.16
N GLU A 117 -9.77 17.39 -8.85
CA GLU A 117 -9.07 18.34 -7.98
C GLU A 117 -7.55 18.33 -8.23
N TYR A 118 -7.00 17.17 -8.59
CA TYR A 118 -5.58 17.00 -8.93
C TYR A 118 -5.32 17.00 -10.44
N ALA A 119 -5.56 18.14 -11.11
CA ALA A 119 -5.26 18.38 -12.52
C ALA A 119 -3.75 18.49 -12.85
N SER A 120 -2.88 17.74 -12.17
CA SER A 120 -1.46 17.70 -12.51
C SER A 120 -1.24 16.78 -13.72
N PRO A 121 -0.47 17.20 -14.75
CA PRO A 121 -0.17 16.37 -15.92
C PRO A 121 0.37 14.97 -15.57
N LEU A 122 1.11 14.86 -14.46
CA LEU A 122 1.67 13.61 -13.95
C LEU A 122 0.60 12.61 -13.48
N ILE A 123 -0.45 13.12 -12.83
CA ILE A 123 -1.57 12.29 -12.35
C ILE A 123 -2.43 11.86 -13.54
N GLN A 124 -2.61 12.74 -14.53
CA GLN A 124 -3.32 12.41 -15.76
C GLN A 124 -2.58 11.37 -16.61
N SER A 125 -1.25 11.44 -16.72
CA SER A 125 -0.46 10.43 -17.43
C SER A 125 -0.49 9.06 -16.74
N PHE A 126 -0.50 9.05 -15.41
CA PHE A 126 -0.64 7.82 -14.63
C PHE A 126 -2.02 7.18 -14.84
N ILE A 127 -3.10 7.96 -14.74
CA ILE A 127 -4.48 7.49 -14.94
C ILE A 127 -4.73 7.07 -16.40
N GLY A 128 -4.15 7.75 -17.39
CA GLY A 128 -4.29 7.39 -18.80
C GLY A 128 -3.59 6.07 -19.16
N THR A 129 -2.62 5.65 -18.36
CA THR A 129 -1.84 4.41 -18.55
C THR A 129 -2.44 3.24 -17.79
N VAL A 130 -3.06 3.51 -16.64
CA VAL A 130 -3.95 2.57 -15.95
C VAL A 130 -5.29 2.56 -16.69
N LYS A 131 -5.38 1.79 -17.78
CA LYS A 131 -6.66 1.49 -18.48
C LYS A 131 -7.76 1.15 -17.46
N PRO A 132 -9.05 1.35 -17.77
CA PRO A 132 -10.15 1.23 -16.83
C PRO A 132 -10.47 -0.23 -16.48
N SER A 133 -9.55 -0.91 -15.82
CA SER A 133 -9.81 -1.96 -14.85
C SER A 133 -9.82 -1.28 -13.46
N ILE A 134 -10.76 -0.34 -13.31
CA ILE A 134 -11.10 0.31 -12.04
C ILE A 134 -11.73 -0.78 -11.18
N GLY A 135 -10.91 -1.50 -10.43
CA GLY A 135 -11.40 -2.58 -9.58
C GLY A 135 -10.40 -3.09 -8.55
N ARG A 136 -9.09 -2.99 -8.80
CA ARG A 136 -8.01 -3.32 -7.86
C ARG A 136 -6.70 -3.07 -8.59
N VAL A 137 -5.82 -2.22 -8.07
CA VAL A 137 -4.47 -2.09 -8.63
C VAL A 137 -3.65 -3.25 -8.05
N THR A 138 -3.92 -4.47 -8.53
CA THR A 138 -3.22 -5.72 -8.18
C THR A 138 -2.14 -6.11 -9.18
N GLU A 139 -2.01 -5.36 -10.28
CA GLU A 139 -0.98 -5.54 -11.29
C GLU A 139 0.03 -4.39 -11.21
N ALA A 140 1.33 -4.73 -11.22
CA ALA A 140 2.42 -3.78 -11.18
C ALA A 140 2.22 -2.69 -12.24
N VAL A 141 2.12 -1.43 -11.81
CA VAL A 141 2.06 -0.31 -12.75
C VAL A 141 3.37 -0.29 -13.55
N PRO A 142 3.34 -0.29 -14.90
CA PRO A 142 4.56 -0.21 -15.69
C PRO A 142 5.28 1.11 -15.39
N THR A 143 6.50 1.02 -14.87
CA THR A 143 7.38 2.15 -14.54
C THR A 143 7.56 3.10 -15.72
N PHE A 144 7.46 4.41 -15.50
CA PHE A 144 7.88 5.41 -16.48
C PHE A 144 9.40 5.62 -16.38
N ALA A 145 10.12 5.32 -17.46
CA ALA A 145 11.53 5.67 -17.70
C ALA A 145 12.58 5.11 -16.71
N GLN A 146 13.11 3.93 -17.04
CA GLN A 146 14.41 3.44 -16.59
C GLN A 146 15.51 4.19 -17.35
N ASP A 147 16.20 5.13 -16.70
CA ASP A 147 17.68 5.22 -16.72
C ASP A 147 18.16 6.39 -15.87
N VAL A 148 19.06 6.10 -14.93
CA VAL A 148 19.87 7.02 -14.08
C VAL A 148 19.12 7.90 -13.06
N LEU A 149 17.81 8.17 -13.22
CA LEU A 149 16.97 8.98 -12.29
C LEU A 149 15.93 8.17 -11.49
N GLY A 150 16.00 6.83 -11.53
CA GLY A 150 14.92 5.93 -11.13
C GLY A 150 14.32 6.16 -9.72
N ASP A 151 15.13 6.52 -8.73
CA ASP A 151 14.64 6.78 -7.38
C ASP A 151 13.73 8.02 -7.34
N ALA A 152 14.12 9.10 -8.01
CA ALA A 152 13.36 10.35 -8.04
C ALA A 152 12.03 10.21 -8.80
N ILE A 153 11.98 9.41 -9.87
CA ILE A 153 10.74 9.14 -10.60
C ILE A 153 9.82 8.27 -9.76
N SER A 154 10.34 7.22 -9.13
CA SER A 154 9.55 6.35 -8.25
C SER A 154 8.99 7.11 -7.04
N ASP A 155 9.73 8.08 -6.51
CA ASP A 155 9.25 8.96 -5.43
C ASP A 155 8.11 9.87 -5.91
N VAL A 156 8.18 10.38 -7.15
CA VAL A 156 7.12 11.18 -7.78
C VAL A 156 5.88 10.32 -8.05
N GLU A 157 6.04 9.12 -8.60
CA GLU A 157 4.95 8.17 -8.84
C GLU A 157 4.26 7.78 -7.54
N SER A 158 5.04 7.45 -6.51
CA SER A 158 4.53 7.12 -5.19
C SER A 158 3.83 8.30 -4.53
N LEU A 159 4.33 9.54 -4.70
CA LEU A 159 3.65 10.74 -4.22
C LEU A 159 2.33 11.00 -4.97
N ALA A 160 2.31 10.81 -6.29
CA ALA A 160 1.10 10.94 -7.10
C ALA A 160 0.05 9.91 -6.68
N LEU A 161 0.46 8.66 -6.48
CA LEU A 161 -0.39 7.59 -5.95
C LEU A 161 -0.90 7.89 -4.53
N ALA A 162 -0.05 8.40 -3.65
CA ALA A 162 -0.47 8.77 -2.30
C ALA A 162 -1.55 9.87 -2.35
N LYS A 163 -1.40 10.87 -3.22
CA LYS A 163 -2.42 11.91 -3.43
C LYS A 163 -3.72 11.33 -3.98
N LEU A 164 -3.66 10.44 -4.97
CA LEU A 164 -4.83 9.72 -5.49
C LEU A 164 -5.49 8.83 -4.44
N ALA A 165 -4.69 8.21 -3.56
CA ALA A 165 -5.16 7.46 -2.42
C ALA A 165 -5.82 8.37 -1.35
N GLY A 166 -5.79 9.69 -1.52
CA GLY A 166 -6.48 10.64 -0.65
C GLY A 166 -5.58 11.38 0.33
N MET A 167 -4.26 11.25 0.22
CA MET A 167 -3.32 12.03 1.01
C MET A 167 -3.38 13.51 0.60
N LYS A 168 -3.86 14.38 1.49
CA LYS A 168 -3.94 15.84 1.25
C LYS A 168 -2.79 16.64 1.86
N GLY A 169 -1.83 15.98 2.50
CA GLY A 169 -0.69 16.61 3.17
C GLY A 169 0.05 15.62 4.06
N GLU A 170 1.05 16.08 4.79
CA GLU A 170 1.87 15.23 5.67
C GLU A 170 1.08 14.70 6.88
N ASP A 171 0.07 15.44 7.35
CA ASP A 171 -0.77 15.04 8.48
C ASP A 171 -1.58 13.76 8.27
N PHE A 172 -1.72 13.36 7.00
CA PHE A 172 -2.40 12.13 6.59
C PHE A 172 -1.45 10.94 6.49
N LEU A 173 -0.13 11.15 6.47
CA LEU A 173 0.84 10.06 6.52
C LEU A 173 1.02 9.59 7.98
N LEU A 174 0.36 8.49 8.33
CA LEU A 174 0.37 7.97 9.69
C LEU A 174 1.64 7.16 10.00
N PHE A 175 2.13 6.41 9.03
CA PHE A 175 3.29 5.55 9.20
C PHE A 175 4.02 5.36 7.86
N LYS A 176 5.36 5.36 7.89
CA LYS A 176 6.21 5.06 6.74
C LYS A 176 7.46 4.33 7.19
N ARG A 177 7.59 3.06 6.80
CA ARG A 177 8.78 2.24 7.07
C ARG A 177 9.02 1.26 5.93
N GLY A 178 10.24 0.78 5.83
CA GLY A 178 10.61 -0.21 4.84
C GLY A 178 11.55 -1.25 5.39
N LYS A 179 11.80 -2.27 4.60
CA LYS A 179 12.66 -3.40 4.91
C LYS A 179 13.50 -3.73 3.67
N ARG A 180 14.80 -3.97 3.85
CA ARG A 180 15.68 -4.42 2.77
C ARG A 180 15.56 -5.93 2.61
N ARG A 181 15.94 -6.46 1.44
CA ARG A 181 15.91 -7.90 1.16
C ARG A 181 16.63 -8.73 2.20
N GLY A 182 17.79 -8.26 2.67
CA GLY A 182 18.59 -8.93 3.70
C GLY A 182 17.90 -9.08 5.06
N ASP A 183 16.85 -8.30 5.31
CA ASP A 183 16.06 -8.34 6.54
C ASP A 183 14.73 -9.10 6.37
N MET A 184 14.46 -9.61 5.16
CA MET A 184 13.29 -10.44 4.84
C MET A 184 13.66 -11.93 4.88
N PRO A 185 12.69 -12.83 5.09
CA PRO A 185 12.94 -14.27 5.03
C PRO A 185 13.56 -14.68 3.68
N PRO A 186 14.72 -15.38 3.67
CA PRO A 186 15.42 -15.70 2.43
C PRO A 186 14.60 -16.63 1.52
N THR A 187 13.86 -17.57 2.10
CA THR A 187 13.06 -18.59 1.41
C THR A 187 11.55 -18.27 1.40
N GLY A 188 11.19 -17.02 1.68
CA GLY A 188 9.80 -16.64 1.95
C GLY A 188 9.35 -17.00 3.37
N GLY A 189 8.16 -16.53 3.72
CA GLY A 189 7.55 -16.65 5.04
C GLY A 189 7.03 -15.31 5.58
N ALA A 190 6.43 -15.39 6.76
CA ALA A 190 5.89 -14.23 7.48
C ALA A 190 6.99 -13.34 8.07
N PHE A 191 6.78 -12.03 8.02
CA PHE A 191 7.62 -11.03 8.66
C PHE A 191 6.82 -9.76 8.96
N SER A 192 7.36 -8.88 9.80
CA SER A 192 6.73 -7.59 10.10
C SER A 192 7.62 -6.40 9.73
N ILE A 193 6.94 -5.27 9.50
CA ILE A 193 7.54 -3.93 9.45
C ILE A 193 6.92 -3.13 10.59
N GLU A 194 7.77 -2.65 11.51
CA GLU A 194 7.32 -2.02 12.75
C GLU A 194 8.02 -0.68 12.95
N GLY A 195 7.36 0.24 13.64
CA GLY A 195 7.98 1.48 14.07
C GLY A 195 7.01 2.53 14.57
N ARG A 196 7.58 3.57 15.16
CA ARG A 196 6.84 4.75 15.55
C ARG A 196 6.36 5.53 14.33
N GLY A 197 5.06 5.73 14.23
CA GLY A 197 4.37 6.65 13.33
C GLY A 197 3.83 7.87 14.08
N HIS A 198 2.85 8.55 13.49
CA HIS A 198 2.31 9.80 14.01
C HIS A 198 1.73 9.65 15.42
N SER A 199 0.82 8.70 15.62
CA SER A 199 0.07 8.53 16.88
C SER A 199 0.64 7.47 17.83
N GLY A 200 1.81 6.88 17.53
CA GLY A 200 2.38 5.80 18.34
C GLY A 200 3.03 4.69 17.51
N GLN A 201 3.07 3.49 18.06
CA GLN A 201 3.67 2.33 17.40
C GLN A 201 2.70 1.68 16.42
N TYR A 202 3.18 1.39 15.22
CA TYR A 202 2.47 0.63 14.19
C TYR A 202 3.23 -0.66 13.87
N ARG A 203 2.49 -1.69 13.46
CA ARG A 203 3.03 -2.96 12.95
C ARG A 203 2.24 -3.40 11.73
N VAL A 204 2.94 -3.66 10.63
CA VAL A 204 2.37 -4.26 9.42
C VAL A 204 2.94 -5.68 9.30
N GLY A 205 2.09 -6.68 9.42
CA GLY A 205 2.41 -8.10 9.22
C GLY A 205 2.24 -8.48 7.75
N LEU A 206 3.24 -9.13 7.18
CA LEU A 206 3.33 -9.46 5.77
C LEU A 206 3.79 -10.91 5.59
N ASN A 207 3.43 -11.52 4.48
CA ASN A 207 3.94 -12.82 4.07
C ASN A 207 4.47 -12.76 2.65
N LEU A 208 5.72 -13.18 2.48
CA LEU A 208 6.38 -13.29 1.19
C LEU A 208 6.39 -14.76 0.78
N ARG A 209 5.69 -15.10 -0.30
CA ARG A 209 5.80 -16.41 -0.94
C ARG A 209 6.71 -16.31 -2.15
N ILE A 210 7.64 -17.27 -2.27
CA ILE A 210 8.57 -17.38 -3.40
C ILE A 210 8.28 -18.70 -4.09
N GLU A 211 7.84 -18.64 -5.34
CA GLU A 211 7.55 -19.81 -6.17
C GLU A 211 8.67 -19.97 -7.19
N GLU A 212 9.59 -20.91 -6.97
CA GLU A 212 10.60 -21.27 -7.97
C GLU A 212 9.98 -22.22 -9.00
N GLU A 213 9.58 -21.71 -10.18
CA GLU A 213 9.26 -22.58 -11.34
C GLU A 213 10.51 -23.31 -11.87
#